data_AF-A0A817RC87-F1
#
_entry.id   AF-A0A817RC87-F1
#
_cell.length_a   1.000
_cell.length_b   1.000
_cell.length_c   1.000
_cell.angle_alpha   90.00
_cell.angle_beta   90.00
_cell.angle_gamma   90.00
#
_symmetry.space_group_name_H-M   'P 1'
#
loop_
_entity.id
_entity.type
_entity.pdbx_description
1 polymer ?
#
loop_
_entity_poly.entity_id
_entity_poly.type
_entity_poly.pdbx_seq_one_letter_code
_entity_poly.pdbx_strand_id
1 'polypeptide(L)'
;MILPRIRDNLLNHSRIDLQHDGIRELICVADGYPEPEVNWIRASDSSLLARNSARVLLKFDNEMHGVNKYICEAKNKHGLTKIFITVIIPDNQTKPLLSYSDIQSHSVLLKWRVSNGRYDRFNHFIIYYRRLHHSDDSDKEEINDTIKVEDYKQVLIDPRTTRYSFTFRVMDLIPYTKYEFRLKGFIGATPSAYSNSIIIKTLETIPDKIDNLHGYVWNETSIVVHWTPPNSTNGPNFYYILYYTTNTSIPFDQWSQKIVRTYPFYVLEFMMSKLNLLFVRVASINAKGSILSDFHIINRSLTNHHLISTIDKFQCSPNDINQLFSIQWTIDYESRFYINKYILYYMDVTENNDDLIRQLIIPISFLSIHKHESYDLYKYEFNSSLFNLNYNSYHILRLNLAVIDQNQNHLSMTQPAIYCTVTRKHVPNNVRVLATDKDFIRLSWTKPTRLSSPIYGYTIKYRAVNSNQPWMVKQTNRTEIFLSELRPITKYEIILQAYLNSSYTDSSGPLTRIEVTTDETGNFLFK
;
A
#
# COMPACT_ATOMS: atom_id res chain seq x y z
N MET A 1 -22.93 -54.06 -31.70
CA MET A 1 -23.58 -52.81 -31.25
C MET A 1 -22.50 -51.92 -30.66
N ILE A 2 -22.42 -50.65 -31.06
CA ILE A 2 -21.40 -49.70 -30.55
C ILE A 2 -22.09 -48.76 -29.55
N LEU A 3 -21.54 -48.63 -28.35
CA LEU A 3 -22.09 -47.77 -27.28
C LEU A 3 -21.05 -46.73 -26.84
N PRO A 4 -21.10 -45.50 -27.37
CA PRO A 4 -20.21 -44.43 -26.96
C PRO A 4 -20.72 -43.77 -25.67
N ARG A 5 -19.81 -43.44 -24.75
CA ARG A 5 -20.05 -42.71 -23.51
C ARG A 5 -18.93 -41.70 -23.29
N ILE A 6 -19.24 -40.60 -22.64
CA ILE A 6 -18.26 -39.56 -22.33
C ILE A 6 -17.90 -39.65 -20.86
N ARG A 7 -16.60 -39.68 -20.56
CA ARG A 7 -16.08 -39.56 -19.20
C ARG A 7 -15.37 -38.23 -19.06
N ASP A 8 -15.90 -37.39 -18.18
CA ASP A 8 -15.12 -36.40 -17.44
C ASP A 8 -14.97 -36.93 -16.01
N ASN A 9 -13.94 -36.52 -15.30
CA ASN A 9 -13.28 -37.18 -14.17
C ASN A 9 -14.14 -37.44 -12.91
N LEU A 10 -15.48 -37.55 -12.97
CA LEU A 10 -16.31 -38.30 -12.00
C LEU A 10 -17.78 -38.60 -12.39
N LEU A 11 -18.36 -38.22 -13.54
CA LEU A 11 -19.79 -38.51 -13.86
C LEU A 11 -20.13 -38.38 -15.37
N ASN A 12 -21.12 -39.16 -15.85
CA ASN A 12 -21.68 -39.07 -17.21
C ASN A 12 -22.38 -37.71 -17.42
N HIS A 13 -21.83 -36.85 -18.28
CA HIS A 13 -22.42 -35.56 -18.58
C HIS A 13 -22.62 -35.37 -20.09
N SER A 14 -23.84 -34.99 -20.50
CA SER A 14 -24.14 -34.47 -21.84
C SER A 14 -23.89 -32.95 -21.95
N ARG A 15 -23.55 -32.32 -20.81
CA ARG A 15 -23.38 -30.87 -20.66
C ARG A 15 -22.25 -30.54 -19.68
N ILE A 16 -21.36 -29.63 -20.07
CA ILE A 16 -20.18 -29.20 -19.28
C ILE A 16 -20.17 -27.67 -19.23
N ASP A 17 -20.11 -27.10 -18.03
CA ASP A 17 -20.01 -25.64 -17.82
C ASP A 17 -18.54 -25.27 -17.51
N LEU A 18 -17.97 -24.30 -18.23
CA LEU A 18 -16.55 -23.93 -18.12
C LEU A 18 -16.33 -22.47 -17.66
N GLN A 19 -15.17 -22.20 -17.08
CA GLN A 19 -14.68 -20.84 -16.78
C GLN A 19 -14.07 -20.18 -18.03
N HIS A 20 -13.99 -18.85 -18.05
CA HIS A 20 -13.28 -18.11 -19.09
C HIS A 20 -11.77 -18.36 -19.01
N ASP A 21 -11.19 -18.53 -20.20
CA ASP A 21 -9.79 -18.81 -20.48
C ASP A 21 -9.27 -20.12 -19.87
N GLY A 22 -8.92 -21.08 -20.72
CA GLY A 22 -8.41 -22.36 -20.27
C GLY A 22 -8.38 -23.45 -21.32
N ILE A 23 -7.56 -24.46 -21.04
CA ILE A 23 -7.48 -25.70 -21.81
C ILE A 23 -8.27 -26.77 -21.05
N ARG A 24 -9.11 -27.53 -21.75
CA ARG A 24 -9.81 -28.70 -21.19
C ARG A 24 -9.65 -29.92 -22.06
N GLU A 25 -9.41 -31.06 -21.41
CA GLU A 25 -9.39 -32.36 -22.06
C GLU A 25 -10.75 -33.04 -21.91
N LEU A 26 -11.31 -33.56 -23.01
CA LEU A 26 -12.51 -34.40 -23.00
C LEU A 26 -12.16 -35.81 -23.45
N ILE A 27 -12.79 -36.82 -22.81
CA ILE A 27 -12.56 -38.23 -23.11
C ILE A 27 -13.87 -38.90 -23.53
N CYS A 28 -13.87 -39.49 -24.72
CA CYS A 28 -14.95 -40.31 -25.25
C CYS A 28 -14.51 -41.76 -25.29
N VAL A 29 -15.26 -42.61 -24.59
CA VAL A 29 -15.03 -44.06 -24.50
C VAL A 29 -16.11 -44.75 -25.33
N ALA A 30 -15.72 -45.56 -26.31
CA ALA A 30 -16.66 -46.29 -27.15
C ALA A 30 -16.34 -47.78 -27.14
N ASP A 31 -17.32 -48.58 -26.71
CA ASP A 31 -17.18 -50.04 -26.66
C ASP A 31 -17.79 -50.68 -27.91
N GLY A 32 -17.06 -51.58 -28.56
CA GLY A 32 -17.51 -52.35 -29.71
C GLY A 32 -16.48 -53.38 -30.19
N TYR A 33 -16.92 -54.44 -30.89
CA TYR A 33 -16.04 -55.41 -31.54
C TYR A 33 -16.32 -55.46 -33.05
N PRO A 34 -15.30 -55.30 -33.92
CA PRO A 34 -13.94 -54.85 -33.62
C PRO A 34 -13.91 -53.47 -32.95
N GLU A 35 -12.82 -53.17 -32.24
CA GLU A 35 -12.65 -51.91 -31.51
C GLU A 35 -12.92 -50.70 -32.42
N PRO A 36 -13.80 -49.76 -32.01
CA PRO A 36 -14.20 -48.64 -32.85
C PRO A 36 -13.16 -47.50 -32.83
N GLU A 37 -12.92 -46.91 -33.99
CA GLU A 37 -12.15 -45.68 -34.11
C GLU A 37 -12.98 -44.49 -33.64
N VAL A 38 -12.39 -43.62 -32.81
CA VAL A 38 -13.06 -42.44 -32.26
C VAL A 38 -12.52 -41.16 -32.91
N ASN A 39 -13.43 -40.34 -33.43
CA ASN A 39 -13.14 -39.03 -34.00
C ASN A 39 -13.89 -37.94 -33.24
N TRP A 40 -13.22 -36.81 -33.03
CA TRP A 40 -13.79 -35.63 -32.42
C TRP A 40 -14.06 -34.56 -33.46
N ILE A 41 -15.29 -34.07 -33.51
CA ILE A 41 -15.76 -33.13 -34.53
C ILE A 41 -16.44 -31.95 -33.84
N ARG A 42 -16.15 -30.72 -34.28
CA ARG A 42 -16.90 -29.54 -33.84
C ARG A 42 -18.22 -29.45 -34.62
N ALA A 43 -19.35 -29.34 -33.93
CA ALA A 43 -20.66 -29.42 -34.58
C ALA A 43 -21.01 -28.17 -35.41
N SER A 44 -20.41 -27.02 -35.13
CA SER A 44 -20.72 -25.76 -35.80
C SER A 44 -20.24 -25.72 -37.25
N ASP A 45 -19.05 -26.25 -37.51
CA ASP A 45 -18.35 -26.18 -38.81
C ASP A 45 -17.95 -27.56 -39.35
N SER A 46 -18.29 -28.64 -38.63
CA SER A 46 -17.88 -30.01 -38.94
C SER A 46 -16.36 -30.22 -39.02
N SER A 47 -15.57 -29.34 -38.39
CA SER A 47 -14.12 -29.45 -38.35
C SER A 47 -13.67 -30.65 -37.51
N LEU A 48 -12.69 -31.40 -38.02
CA LEU A 48 -12.08 -32.53 -37.33
C LEU A 48 -11.05 -32.01 -36.30
N LEU A 49 -11.34 -32.21 -35.02
CA LEU A 49 -10.50 -31.75 -33.90
C LEU A 49 -9.48 -32.80 -33.47
N ALA A 50 -9.83 -34.09 -33.55
CA ALA A 50 -8.91 -35.21 -33.32
C ALA A 50 -9.36 -36.44 -34.13
N ARG A 51 -8.37 -37.19 -34.66
CA ARG A 51 -8.58 -38.42 -35.44
C ARG A 51 -8.08 -39.63 -34.67
N ASN A 52 -8.85 -40.71 -34.69
CA ASN A 52 -8.49 -42.00 -34.06
C ASN A 52 -7.99 -41.82 -32.61
N SER A 53 -8.64 -40.92 -31.87
CA SER A 53 -8.26 -40.56 -30.51
C SER A 53 -9.49 -40.46 -29.62
N ALA A 54 -9.47 -41.20 -28.52
CA ALA A 54 -10.48 -41.10 -27.47
C ALA A 54 -10.47 -39.72 -26.79
N ARG A 55 -9.35 -38.99 -26.84
CA ARG A 55 -9.15 -37.70 -26.15
C ARG A 55 -9.12 -36.53 -27.13
N VAL A 56 -9.66 -35.39 -26.71
CA VAL A 56 -9.50 -34.10 -27.40
C VAL A 56 -9.18 -32.99 -26.42
N LEU A 57 -8.23 -32.14 -26.81
CA LEU A 57 -7.87 -30.95 -26.05
C LEU A 57 -8.58 -29.73 -26.68
N LEU A 58 -9.54 -29.15 -25.96
CA LEU A 58 -10.24 -27.95 -26.38
C LEU A 58 -9.52 -26.71 -25.82
N LYS A 59 -9.09 -25.83 -26.72
CA LYS A 59 -8.57 -24.50 -26.38
C LYS A 59 -9.67 -23.48 -26.63
N PHE A 60 -10.07 -22.77 -25.59
CA PHE A 60 -11.07 -21.71 -25.68
C PHE A 60 -10.36 -20.37 -25.73
N ASP A 61 -10.71 -19.56 -26.72
CA ASP A 61 -10.25 -18.16 -26.82
C ASP A 61 -11.33 -17.23 -26.26
N ASN A 62 -10.96 -15.99 -25.94
CA ASN A 62 -11.85 -14.97 -25.39
C ASN A 62 -13.02 -14.59 -26.32
N GLU A 63 -13.00 -14.99 -27.58
CA GLU A 63 -14.10 -14.79 -28.53
C GLU A 63 -15.16 -15.90 -28.51
N MET A 64 -14.88 -17.04 -27.87
CA MET A 64 -15.83 -18.15 -27.79
C MET A 64 -16.79 -17.97 -26.60
N HIS A 65 -18.04 -17.60 -26.89
CA HIS A 65 -19.11 -17.45 -25.90
C HIS A 65 -20.32 -18.33 -26.22
N GLY A 66 -21.17 -18.57 -25.22
CA GLY A 66 -22.44 -19.25 -25.39
C GLY A 66 -22.35 -20.78 -25.50
N VAL A 67 -23.29 -21.37 -26.22
CA VAL A 67 -23.51 -22.82 -26.26
C VAL A 67 -22.75 -23.44 -27.43
N ASN A 68 -21.66 -24.15 -27.14
CA ASN A 68 -20.80 -24.81 -28.12
C ASN A 68 -21.07 -26.31 -28.13
N LYS A 69 -21.26 -26.91 -29.31
CA LYS A 69 -21.55 -28.35 -29.44
C LYS A 69 -20.40 -29.11 -30.08
N TYR A 70 -20.04 -30.23 -29.49
CA TYR A 70 -19.01 -31.15 -29.96
C TYR A 70 -19.59 -32.54 -30.16
N ILE A 71 -19.04 -33.27 -31.12
CA ILE A 71 -19.49 -34.60 -31.50
C ILE A 71 -18.33 -35.55 -31.27
N CYS A 72 -18.58 -36.62 -30.52
CA CYS A 72 -17.74 -37.80 -30.55
C CYS A 72 -18.40 -38.83 -31.47
N GLU A 73 -17.70 -39.21 -32.53
CA GLU A 73 -18.12 -40.21 -33.51
C GLU A 73 -17.28 -41.48 -33.33
N ALA A 74 -17.92 -42.62 -33.13
CA ALA A 74 -17.28 -43.92 -33.00
C ALA A 74 -17.70 -44.84 -34.17
N LYS A 75 -16.73 -45.40 -34.89
CA LYS A 75 -16.96 -46.19 -36.10
C LYS A 75 -16.16 -47.48 -36.11
N ASN A 76 -16.79 -48.59 -36.50
CA ASN A 76 -16.10 -49.82 -36.86
C ASN A 76 -16.69 -50.41 -38.16
N LYS A 77 -16.22 -51.59 -38.58
CA LYS A 77 -16.71 -52.27 -39.80
C LYS A 77 -18.21 -52.59 -39.79
N HIS A 78 -18.85 -52.57 -38.63
CA HIS A 78 -20.26 -52.93 -38.44
C HIS A 78 -21.17 -51.74 -38.17
N GLY A 79 -20.65 -50.51 -38.11
CA GLY A 79 -21.51 -49.34 -37.96
C GLY A 79 -20.80 -48.10 -37.44
N LEU A 80 -21.59 -47.04 -37.31
CA LEU A 80 -21.18 -45.72 -36.86
C LEU A 80 -22.20 -45.20 -35.86
N THR A 81 -21.74 -44.57 -34.78
CA THR A 81 -22.57 -43.97 -33.74
C THR A 81 -21.99 -42.64 -33.28
N LYS A 82 -22.84 -41.72 -32.81
CA LYS A 82 -22.45 -40.36 -32.42
C LYS A 82 -23.06 -39.99 -31.08
N ILE A 83 -22.30 -39.25 -30.28
CA ILE A 83 -22.80 -38.60 -29.06
C ILE A 83 -22.46 -37.10 -29.09
N PHE A 84 -23.40 -36.30 -28.58
CA PHE A 84 -23.28 -34.84 -28.54
C PHE A 84 -22.89 -34.37 -27.16
N ILE A 85 -21.99 -33.39 -27.12
CA ILE A 85 -21.53 -32.73 -25.90
C ILE A 85 -21.81 -31.26 -26.04
N THR A 86 -22.49 -30.70 -25.07
CA THR A 86 -22.73 -29.26 -25.02
C THR A 86 -21.79 -28.62 -24.00
N VAL A 87 -20.87 -27.80 -24.46
CA VAL A 87 -19.98 -26.99 -23.64
C VAL A 87 -20.54 -25.57 -23.59
N ILE A 88 -20.86 -25.08 -22.39
CA ILE A 88 -21.38 -23.74 -22.21
C ILE A 88 -20.28 -22.86 -21.65
N ILE A 89 -19.96 -21.82 -22.42
CA ILE A 89 -19.05 -20.77 -22.00
C ILE A 89 -19.91 -19.56 -21.63
N PRO A 90 -19.84 -19.07 -20.38
CA PRO A 90 -20.57 -17.89 -19.93
C PRO A 90 -20.34 -16.70 -20.87
N ASP A 91 -21.33 -15.81 -20.95
CA ASP A 91 -21.17 -14.55 -21.67
C ASP A 91 -20.62 -13.49 -20.69
N ASN A 92 -19.51 -12.84 -21.06
CA ASN A 92 -18.86 -11.80 -20.27
C ASN A 92 -19.72 -10.52 -20.15
N GLN A 93 -20.86 -10.42 -20.85
CA GLN A 93 -21.70 -9.22 -20.88
C GLN A 93 -22.59 -8.97 -19.63
N THR A 94 -22.71 -9.90 -18.67
CA THR A 94 -23.50 -9.68 -17.44
C THR A 94 -22.70 -8.99 -16.33
N LYS A 95 -22.32 -7.73 -16.55
CA LYS A 95 -21.63 -6.88 -15.56
C LYS A 95 -22.63 -6.17 -14.62
N PRO A 96 -22.54 -6.33 -13.28
CA PRO A 96 -23.30 -5.50 -12.35
C PRO A 96 -22.87 -4.03 -12.42
N LEU A 97 -23.82 -3.10 -12.31
CA LEU A 97 -23.56 -1.67 -12.16
C LEU A 97 -23.71 -1.30 -10.68
N LEU A 98 -22.62 -0.83 -10.07
CA LEU A 98 -22.54 -0.47 -8.66
C LEU A 98 -22.72 1.04 -8.46
N SER A 99 -23.52 1.40 -7.47
CA SER A 99 -23.75 2.75 -6.95
C SER A 99 -23.87 2.71 -5.42
N TYR A 100 -24.14 3.85 -4.79
CA TYR A 100 -24.47 3.94 -3.37
C TYR A 100 -25.77 4.72 -3.19
N SER A 101 -26.42 4.57 -2.03
CA SER A 101 -27.64 5.31 -1.70
C SER A 101 -27.55 6.06 -0.38
N ASP A 102 -26.62 5.71 0.50
CA ASP A 102 -26.43 6.37 1.80
C ASP A 102 -24.96 6.21 2.25
N ILE A 103 -24.43 7.25 2.89
CA ILE A 103 -23.05 7.31 3.40
C ILE A 103 -23.13 7.75 4.86
N GLN A 104 -22.50 6.99 5.74
CA GLN A 104 -22.40 7.26 7.17
C GLN A 104 -20.92 7.34 7.57
N SER A 105 -20.63 7.63 8.85
CA SER A 105 -19.26 7.68 9.34
C SER A 105 -18.58 6.31 9.36
N HIS A 106 -19.32 5.26 9.74
CA HIS A 106 -18.79 3.89 9.83
C HIS A 106 -19.40 2.91 8.82
N SER A 107 -20.26 3.40 7.92
CA SER A 107 -20.89 2.50 6.95
C SER A 107 -21.24 3.18 5.64
N VAL A 108 -21.38 2.39 4.59
CA VAL A 108 -21.87 2.83 3.29
C VAL A 108 -22.93 1.84 2.82
N LEU A 109 -24.10 2.36 2.44
CA LEU A 109 -25.14 1.56 1.80
C LEU A 109 -24.90 1.55 0.30
N LEU A 110 -24.39 0.42 -0.18
CA LEU A 110 -24.20 0.16 -1.59
C LEU A 110 -25.51 -0.29 -2.22
N LYS A 111 -25.70 0.05 -3.50
CA LYS A 111 -26.82 -0.39 -4.34
C LYS A 111 -26.30 -0.83 -5.70
N TRP A 112 -26.83 -1.90 -6.28
CA TRP A 112 -26.44 -2.30 -7.64
C TRP A 112 -27.64 -2.71 -8.50
N ARG A 113 -27.42 -2.79 -9.81
CA ARG A 113 -28.38 -3.34 -10.77
C ARG A 113 -27.64 -4.16 -11.83
N VAL A 114 -28.37 -5.01 -12.53
CA VAL A 114 -27.83 -5.85 -13.61
C VAL A 114 -28.47 -5.38 -14.91
N SER A 115 -27.64 -5.15 -15.94
CA SER A 115 -27.98 -4.51 -17.21
C SER A 115 -29.20 -5.10 -17.94
N ASN A 116 -29.48 -6.40 -17.78
CA ASN A 116 -30.54 -7.09 -18.54
C ASN A 116 -31.70 -7.63 -17.67
N GLY A 117 -31.81 -7.22 -16.40
CA GLY A 117 -32.93 -7.64 -15.55
C GLY A 117 -33.01 -9.14 -15.21
N ARG A 118 -32.05 -9.96 -15.65
CA ARG A 118 -31.95 -11.41 -15.38
C ARG A 118 -31.30 -11.67 -14.03
N TYR A 119 -31.96 -11.20 -12.98
CA TYR A 119 -31.46 -11.23 -11.60
C TYR A 119 -31.49 -12.62 -10.95
N ASP A 120 -32.42 -13.46 -11.41
CA ASP A 120 -32.72 -14.81 -10.96
C ASP A 120 -31.55 -15.80 -11.13
N ARG A 121 -30.56 -15.44 -11.94
CA ARG A 121 -29.42 -16.31 -12.27
C ARG A 121 -28.26 -16.22 -11.29
N PHE A 122 -28.18 -15.17 -10.48
CA PHE A 122 -27.05 -14.99 -9.55
C PHE A 122 -27.31 -15.70 -8.22
N ASN A 123 -26.43 -16.63 -7.87
CA ASN A 123 -26.45 -17.38 -6.62
C ASN A 123 -25.93 -16.59 -5.43
N HIS A 124 -25.02 -15.64 -5.64
CA HIS A 124 -24.50 -14.72 -4.62
C HIS A 124 -23.70 -13.58 -5.27
N PHE A 125 -23.39 -12.57 -4.47
CA PHE A 125 -22.48 -11.49 -4.84
C PHE A 125 -21.33 -11.39 -3.84
N ILE A 126 -20.18 -10.90 -4.30
CA ILE A 126 -19.05 -10.55 -3.44
C ILE A 126 -18.70 -9.09 -3.67
N ILE A 127 -18.77 -8.28 -2.61
CA ILE A 127 -18.23 -6.92 -2.59
C ILE A 127 -16.74 -7.01 -2.27
N TYR A 128 -15.93 -6.29 -3.02
CA TYR A 128 -14.53 -6.08 -2.78
C TYR A 128 -14.34 -4.61 -2.44
N TYR A 129 -13.72 -4.32 -1.31
CA TYR A 129 -13.40 -2.94 -0.93
C TYR A 129 -12.04 -2.81 -0.29
N ARG A 130 -11.41 -1.66 -0.48
CA ARG A 130 -10.12 -1.34 0.13
C ARG A 130 -10.06 0.13 0.52
N ARG A 131 -9.26 0.42 1.54
CA ARG A 131 -8.93 1.80 1.89
C ARG A 131 -8.03 2.38 0.80
N LEU A 132 -8.33 3.60 0.36
CA LEU A 132 -7.42 4.37 -0.46
C LEU A 132 -6.56 5.22 0.47
N HIS A 133 -5.26 4.96 0.48
CA HIS A 133 -4.29 5.93 0.99
C HIS A 133 -4.26 7.12 0.03
N HIS A 134 -4.08 8.34 0.54
CA HIS A 134 -4.29 9.58 -0.20
C HIS A 134 -3.21 9.84 -1.29
N SER A 135 -3.16 8.98 -2.29
CA SER A 135 -2.59 9.26 -3.59
C SER A 135 -3.70 9.15 -4.63
N ASP A 136 -3.78 10.18 -5.47
CA ASP A 136 -4.56 10.28 -6.71
C ASP A 136 -5.99 10.82 -6.55
N ASP A 137 -6.04 12.13 -6.29
CA ASP A 137 -7.10 13.01 -6.77
C ASP A 137 -6.51 13.88 -7.89
N SER A 138 -6.14 13.25 -9.00
CA SER A 138 -6.03 13.80 -10.36
C SER A 138 -5.40 12.74 -11.24
N ASP A 139 -6.03 12.53 -12.39
CA ASP A 139 -5.63 11.70 -13.52
C ASP A 139 -6.11 10.25 -13.51
N LYS A 140 -7.08 10.02 -14.41
CA LYS A 140 -7.55 8.73 -14.90
C LYS A 140 -6.40 8.03 -15.62
N GLU A 141 -5.47 7.42 -14.91
CA GLU A 141 -4.68 6.34 -15.49
C GLU A 141 -5.53 5.07 -15.50
N GLU A 142 -5.65 4.45 -16.67
CA GLU A 142 -6.26 3.14 -16.84
C GLU A 142 -5.70 2.18 -15.79
N ILE A 143 -6.60 1.61 -15.00
CA ILE A 143 -6.30 0.58 -14.01
C ILE A 143 -5.72 -0.60 -14.77
N ASN A 144 -4.39 -0.70 -14.81
CA ASN A 144 -3.72 -1.94 -15.20
C ASN A 144 -4.22 -3.04 -14.24
N ASP A 145 -4.77 -4.12 -14.81
CA ASP A 145 -5.38 -5.28 -14.14
C ASP A 145 -4.44 -6.08 -13.20
N THR A 146 -3.32 -5.50 -12.78
CA THR A 146 -2.31 -6.07 -11.89
C THR A 146 -2.37 -5.53 -10.45
N ILE A 147 -3.45 -4.87 -10.02
CA ILE A 147 -3.71 -4.73 -8.58
C ILE A 147 -4.10 -6.11 -8.06
N LYS A 148 -3.19 -6.75 -7.31
CA LYS A 148 -3.43 -8.08 -6.73
C LYS A 148 -4.72 -8.04 -5.90
N VAL A 149 -5.62 -8.99 -6.16
CA VAL A 149 -6.93 -9.10 -5.49
C VAL A 149 -6.79 -9.22 -3.96
N GLU A 150 -5.62 -9.63 -3.48
CA GLU A 150 -5.25 -9.82 -2.07
C GLU A 150 -5.36 -8.55 -1.21
N ASP A 151 -5.32 -7.35 -1.80
CA ASP A 151 -5.43 -6.09 -1.03
C ASP A 151 -6.89 -5.71 -0.69
N TYR A 152 -7.89 -6.36 -1.30
CA TYR A 152 -9.29 -6.07 -1.08
C TYR A 152 -9.88 -6.94 0.03
N LYS A 153 -10.55 -6.29 1.00
CA LYS A 153 -11.49 -6.97 1.89
C LYS A 153 -12.71 -7.44 1.10
N GLN A 154 -13.24 -8.60 1.46
CA GLN A 154 -14.34 -9.24 0.75
C GLN A 154 -15.54 -9.44 1.66
N VAL A 155 -16.74 -9.20 1.13
CA VAL A 155 -18.01 -9.48 1.81
C VAL A 155 -18.89 -10.31 0.90
N LEU A 156 -19.20 -11.53 1.34
CA LEU A 156 -20.14 -12.41 0.66
C LEU A 156 -21.58 -12.01 0.99
N ILE A 157 -22.41 -11.87 -0.04
CA ILE A 157 -23.83 -11.52 0.09
C ILE A 157 -24.68 -12.70 -0.37
N ASP A 158 -25.46 -13.26 0.54
CA ASP A 158 -26.46 -14.28 0.23
C ASP A 158 -27.74 -13.61 -0.33
N PRO A 159 -28.20 -13.94 -1.56
CA PRO A 159 -29.41 -13.37 -2.15
C PRO A 159 -30.68 -13.59 -1.31
N ARG A 160 -30.68 -14.57 -0.40
CA ARG A 160 -31.79 -14.82 0.54
C ARG A 160 -31.97 -13.67 1.54
N THR A 161 -30.90 -12.94 1.87
CA THR A 161 -30.95 -11.75 2.73
C THR A 161 -31.42 -10.49 1.99
N THR A 162 -31.34 -10.49 0.66
CA THR A 162 -31.59 -9.31 -0.19
C THR A 162 -32.79 -9.47 -1.12
N ARG A 163 -33.77 -10.33 -0.79
CA ARG A 163 -34.95 -10.59 -1.65
C ARG A 163 -35.56 -9.26 -2.12
N TYR A 164 -35.28 -8.90 -3.38
CA TYR A 164 -35.68 -7.68 -4.11
C TYR A 164 -34.93 -6.37 -3.81
N SER A 165 -34.05 -6.29 -2.80
CA SER A 165 -33.23 -5.10 -2.56
C SER A 165 -31.77 -5.37 -2.90
N PHE A 166 -31.32 -4.98 -4.09
CA PHE A 166 -29.90 -5.01 -4.49
C PHE A 166 -29.10 -3.95 -3.72
N THR A 167 -29.12 -4.05 -2.41
CA THR A 167 -28.54 -3.10 -1.48
C THR A 167 -27.85 -3.86 -0.37
N PHE A 168 -26.69 -3.39 0.05
CA PHE A 168 -25.97 -3.97 1.18
C PHE A 168 -25.21 -2.86 1.91
N ARG A 169 -25.30 -2.86 3.25
CA ARG A 169 -24.58 -1.90 4.07
C ARG A 169 -23.25 -2.50 4.51
N VAL A 170 -22.17 -1.95 3.98
CA VAL A 170 -20.82 -2.29 4.45
C VAL A 170 -20.59 -1.54 5.77
N MET A 171 -20.33 -2.28 6.84
CA MET A 171 -20.13 -1.77 8.20
C MET A 171 -18.64 -1.70 8.55
N ASP A 172 -18.33 -1.18 9.75
CA ASP A 172 -16.99 -1.13 10.35
C ASP A 172 -15.94 -0.44 9.47
N LEU A 173 -16.40 0.56 8.70
CA LEU A 173 -15.52 1.47 7.96
C LEU A 173 -14.95 2.51 8.92
N ILE A 174 -13.74 2.96 8.65
CA ILE A 174 -13.10 4.03 9.42
C ILE A 174 -13.75 5.36 9.00
N PRO A 175 -14.13 6.24 9.94
CA PRO A 175 -14.62 7.58 9.63
C PRO A 175 -13.62 8.42 8.84
N TYR A 176 -14.15 9.42 8.14
CA TYR A 176 -13.35 10.38 7.38
C TYR A 176 -12.33 9.76 6.40
N THR A 177 -12.61 8.55 5.88
CA THR A 177 -11.64 7.75 5.12
C THR A 177 -12.17 7.46 3.72
N LYS A 178 -11.30 7.60 2.70
CA LYS A 178 -11.61 7.24 1.31
C LYS A 178 -11.50 5.73 1.11
N TYR A 179 -12.49 5.14 0.47
CA TYR A 179 -12.58 3.72 0.12
C TYR A 179 -12.92 3.54 -1.35
N GLU A 180 -12.36 2.51 -1.98
CA GLU A 180 -12.78 2.02 -3.29
C GLU A 180 -13.63 0.76 -3.12
N PHE A 181 -14.76 0.68 -3.83
CA PHE A 181 -15.65 -0.47 -3.86
C PHE A 181 -15.85 -0.99 -5.29
N ARG A 182 -15.87 -2.32 -5.45
CA ARG A 182 -16.28 -3.03 -6.67
C ARG A 182 -17.02 -4.31 -6.31
N LEU A 183 -17.79 -4.85 -7.24
CA LEU A 183 -18.70 -5.98 -7.02
C LEU A 183 -18.49 -7.06 -8.09
N LYS A 184 -18.63 -8.33 -7.70
CA LYS A 184 -18.69 -9.48 -8.61
C LYS A 184 -19.93 -10.32 -8.30
N GLY A 185 -20.68 -10.71 -9.32
CA GLY A 185 -21.79 -11.67 -9.17
C GLY A 185 -21.33 -13.08 -9.53
N PHE A 186 -21.97 -14.11 -8.97
CA PHE A 186 -21.65 -15.50 -9.23
C PHE A 186 -22.88 -16.31 -9.66
N ILE A 187 -22.73 -17.12 -10.70
CA ILE A 187 -23.71 -18.09 -11.21
C ILE A 187 -23.10 -19.48 -10.99
N GLY A 188 -23.55 -20.20 -9.97
CA GLY A 188 -22.86 -21.41 -9.48
C GLY A 188 -21.41 -21.09 -9.06
N ALA A 189 -20.44 -21.80 -9.66
CA ALA A 189 -19.00 -21.56 -9.46
C ALA A 189 -18.40 -20.51 -10.42
N THR A 190 -19.22 -19.91 -11.29
CA THR A 190 -18.76 -19.03 -12.35
C THR A 190 -18.92 -17.57 -11.95
N PRO A 191 -17.83 -16.78 -11.93
CA PRO A 191 -17.90 -15.35 -11.64
C PRO A 191 -18.24 -14.50 -12.87
N SER A 192 -18.92 -13.35 -12.67
CA SER A 192 -19.08 -12.29 -13.67
C SER A 192 -17.82 -11.42 -13.83
N ALA A 193 -17.77 -10.53 -14.82
CA ALA A 193 -16.86 -9.38 -14.78
C ALA A 193 -17.08 -8.53 -13.52
N TYR A 194 -16.04 -7.80 -13.10
CA TYR A 194 -16.18 -6.78 -12.05
C TYR A 194 -17.12 -5.65 -12.50
N SER A 195 -17.86 -5.09 -11.53
CA SER A 195 -18.61 -3.85 -11.71
C SER A 195 -17.69 -2.68 -12.05
N ASN A 196 -18.26 -1.49 -12.29
CA ASN A 196 -17.50 -0.26 -12.15
C ASN A 196 -16.97 -0.15 -10.71
N SER A 197 -15.77 0.41 -10.55
CA SER A 197 -15.28 0.87 -9.25
C SER A 197 -15.97 2.19 -8.87
N ILE A 198 -16.27 2.36 -7.59
CA ILE A 198 -16.71 3.64 -7.02
C ILE A 198 -15.81 4.02 -5.85
N ILE A 199 -15.51 5.31 -5.71
CA ILE A 199 -14.69 5.86 -4.63
C ILE A 199 -15.58 6.72 -3.73
N ILE A 200 -15.58 6.43 -2.43
CA ILE A 200 -16.44 7.09 -1.44
C ILE A 200 -15.61 7.49 -0.23
N LYS A 201 -15.79 8.70 0.29
CA LYS A 201 -15.27 9.14 1.59
C LYS A 201 -16.36 8.98 2.64
N THR A 202 -16.10 8.24 3.71
CA THR A 202 -17.03 8.14 4.85
C THR A 202 -17.17 9.48 5.56
N LEU A 203 -18.31 9.69 6.24
CA LEU A 203 -18.56 10.94 6.95
C LEU A 203 -17.63 11.09 8.16
N GLU A 204 -17.43 12.34 8.56
CA GLU A 204 -16.73 12.69 9.80
C GLU A 204 -17.60 12.36 11.02
N THR A 205 -16.96 12.08 12.14
CA THR A 205 -17.60 11.99 13.46
C THR A 205 -16.67 12.55 14.53
N ILE A 206 -17.06 12.56 15.80
CA ILE A 206 -16.18 13.04 16.88
C ILE A 206 -14.90 12.19 16.96
N PRO A 207 -13.77 12.74 17.46
CA PRO A 207 -12.55 11.96 17.62
C PRO A 207 -12.73 10.80 18.60
N ASP A 208 -11.81 9.84 18.57
CA ASP A 208 -11.75 8.83 19.62
C ASP A 208 -11.29 9.47 20.95
N LYS A 209 -11.64 8.82 22.06
CA LYS A 209 -11.19 9.22 23.39
C LYS A 209 -9.68 9.00 23.52
N ILE A 210 -8.99 9.88 24.25
CA ILE A 210 -7.60 9.64 24.63
C ILE A 210 -7.50 8.57 25.72
N ASP A 211 -6.36 7.90 25.78
CA ASP A 211 -6.03 6.91 26.81
C ASP A 211 -4.81 7.35 27.63
N ASN A 212 -4.58 6.66 28.75
CA ASN A 212 -3.40 6.84 29.62
C ASN A 212 -3.13 8.31 30.02
N LEU A 213 -4.16 9.08 30.37
CA LEU A 213 -3.96 10.42 30.93
C LEU A 213 -3.27 10.30 32.29
N HIS A 214 -2.08 10.87 32.40
CA HIS A 214 -1.33 10.95 33.65
C HIS A 214 -0.48 12.21 33.70
N GLY A 215 0.13 12.46 34.85
CA GLY A 215 1.13 13.52 34.94
C GLY A 215 2.08 13.31 36.10
N TYR A 216 3.19 14.00 36.03
CA TYR A 216 4.28 13.91 36.99
C TYR A 216 4.97 15.26 37.12
N VAL A 217 5.66 15.46 38.24
CA VAL A 217 6.40 16.70 38.51
C VAL A 217 7.67 16.70 37.68
N TRP A 218 7.87 17.79 36.95
CA TRP A 218 9.04 18.00 36.11
C TRP A 218 10.15 18.74 36.86
N ASN A 219 9.78 19.85 37.53
CA ASN A 219 10.65 20.58 38.44
C ASN A 219 9.82 21.24 39.55
N GLU A 220 10.45 22.06 40.40
CA GLU A 220 9.76 22.73 41.51
C GLU A 220 8.60 23.65 41.08
N THR A 221 8.54 24.05 39.82
CA THR A 221 7.55 25.00 39.30
C THR A 221 6.74 24.44 38.15
N SER A 222 6.88 23.17 37.79
CA SER A 222 6.16 22.64 36.62
C SER A 222 5.76 21.18 36.74
N ILE A 223 4.61 20.89 36.14
CA ILE A 223 4.02 19.56 36.05
C ILE A 223 3.82 19.26 34.57
N VAL A 224 4.22 18.07 34.15
CA VAL A 224 3.87 17.58 32.82
C VAL A 224 2.59 16.78 32.91
N VAL A 225 1.65 17.08 32.03
CA VAL A 225 0.45 16.29 31.79
C VAL A 225 0.62 15.62 30.44
N HIS A 226 0.51 14.30 30.38
CA HIS A 226 0.70 13.50 29.18
C HIS A 226 -0.45 12.51 29.00
N TRP A 227 -0.75 12.18 27.74
CA TRP A 227 -1.76 11.21 27.34
C TRP A 227 -1.33 10.45 26.09
N THR A 228 -2.01 9.35 25.79
CA THR A 228 -1.86 8.65 24.51
C THR A 228 -2.78 9.34 23.47
N PRO A 229 -2.29 9.66 22.26
CA PRO A 229 -3.14 10.14 21.17
C PRO A 229 -4.31 9.18 20.89
N PRO A 230 -5.46 9.69 20.43
CA PRO A 230 -6.57 8.82 20.04
C PRO A 230 -6.22 8.00 18.81
N ASN A 231 -6.84 6.82 18.68
CA ASN A 231 -6.61 5.91 17.56
C ASN A 231 -6.98 6.55 16.21
N SER A 232 -8.04 7.37 16.17
CA SER A 232 -8.45 8.13 15.00
C SER A 232 -8.95 9.53 15.38
N THR A 233 -8.60 10.53 14.56
CA THR A 233 -9.14 11.90 14.69
C THR A 233 -10.56 12.03 14.15
N ASN A 234 -11.00 11.09 13.30
CA ASN A 234 -12.33 10.97 12.71
C ASN A 234 -12.85 12.22 11.94
N GLY A 235 -11.97 13.19 11.66
CA GLY A 235 -12.32 14.42 10.97
C GLY A 235 -11.16 15.42 10.93
N PRO A 236 -11.34 16.53 10.19
CA PRO A 236 -10.33 17.58 10.05
C PRO A 236 -10.30 18.52 11.28
N ASN A 237 -9.25 19.34 11.36
CA ASN A 237 -9.05 20.37 12.38
C ASN A 237 -8.96 19.78 13.78
N PHE A 238 -8.20 18.70 13.94
CA PHE A 238 -8.06 18.00 15.21
C PHE A 238 -7.07 18.70 16.14
N TYR A 239 -7.46 18.88 17.41
CA TYR A 239 -6.60 19.42 18.46
C TYR A 239 -7.11 19.01 19.85
N TYR A 240 -6.30 19.27 20.88
CA TYR A 240 -6.68 19.02 22.27
C TYR A 240 -6.99 20.31 23.03
N ILE A 241 -7.85 20.22 24.03
CA ILE A 241 -7.95 21.21 25.11
C ILE A 241 -7.65 20.52 26.44
N LEU A 242 -6.60 20.97 27.14
CA LEU A 242 -6.29 20.57 28.50
C LEU A 242 -7.05 21.46 29.47
N TYR A 243 -7.92 20.85 30.28
CA TYR A 243 -8.60 21.48 31.41
C TYR A 243 -7.88 21.11 32.70
N TYR A 244 -7.66 22.10 33.57
CA TYR A 244 -6.98 21.88 34.84
C TYR A 244 -7.47 22.81 35.95
N THR A 245 -7.44 22.33 37.18
CA THR A 245 -7.70 23.11 38.40
C THR A 245 -6.96 22.54 39.60
N THR A 246 -6.64 23.40 40.57
CA THR A 246 -6.22 23.00 41.91
C THR A 246 -7.32 23.19 42.95
N ASN A 247 -8.44 23.81 42.56
CA ASN A 247 -9.59 24.08 43.40
C ASN A 247 -10.76 23.19 42.95
N THR A 248 -11.14 22.22 43.78
CA THR A 248 -12.27 21.32 43.51
C THR A 248 -13.63 21.95 43.76
N SER A 249 -13.68 23.12 44.39
CA SER A 249 -14.92 23.84 44.69
C SER A 249 -15.48 24.58 43.47
N ILE A 250 -14.67 24.79 42.42
CA ILE A 250 -15.15 25.41 41.18
C ILE A 250 -15.71 24.35 40.23
N PRO A 251 -16.84 24.63 39.55
CA PRO A 251 -17.44 23.73 38.58
C PRO A 251 -16.55 23.60 37.33
N PHE A 252 -16.75 22.50 36.58
CA PHE A 252 -15.87 22.11 35.46
C PHE A 252 -15.79 23.17 34.34
N ASP A 253 -16.87 23.87 34.06
CA ASP A 253 -16.95 24.95 33.07
C ASP A 253 -16.06 26.17 33.42
N GLN A 254 -15.61 26.28 34.67
CA GLN A 254 -14.70 27.32 35.15
C GLN A 254 -13.25 26.87 35.29
N TRP A 255 -12.92 25.63 34.93
CA TRP A 255 -11.55 25.15 34.97
C TRP A 255 -10.68 25.94 33.99
N SER A 256 -9.40 26.09 34.34
CA SER A 256 -8.43 26.71 33.43
C SER A 256 -8.26 25.83 32.20
N GLN A 257 -8.14 26.43 31.03
CA GLN A 257 -8.05 25.72 29.75
C GLN A 257 -6.80 26.11 28.95
N LYS A 258 -6.21 25.13 28.26
CA LYS A 258 -5.12 25.34 27.33
C LYS A 258 -5.35 24.56 26.04
N ILE A 259 -5.29 25.25 24.90
CA ILE A 259 -5.31 24.61 23.58
C ILE A 259 -3.94 23.99 23.30
N VAL A 260 -3.91 22.71 22.96
CA VAL A 260 -2.70 21.94 22.64
C VAL A 260 -2.86 21.35 21.24
N ARG A 261 -2.13 21.92 20.26
CA ARG A 261 -2.19 21.52 18.84
C ARG A 261 -1.06 20.61 18.39
N THR A 262 -0.04 20.45 19.22
CA THR A 262 1.25 19.93 18.76
C THR A 262 1.53 18.50 19.21
N TYR A 263 1.27 18.18 20.49
CA TYR A 263 1.73 16.95 21.12
C TYR A 263 0.72 16.43 22.12
N PRO A 264 0.76 15.13 22.45
CA PRO A 264 -0.15 14.56 23.43
C PRO A 264 0.36 14.79 24.87
N PHE A 265 0.96 15.95 25.13
CA PHE A 265 1.34 16.39 26.47
C PHE A 265 1.41 17.92 26.52
N TYR A 266 1.44 18.46 27.73
CA TYR A 266 1.64 19.88 27.99
C TYR A 266 2.40 20.09 29.31
N VAL A 267 3.31 21.07 29.33
CA VAL A 267 4.02 21.51 30.54
C VAL A 267 3.23 22.64 31.17
N LEU A 268 2.64 22.38 32.35
CA LEU A 268 1.98 23.41 33.15
C LEU A 268 3.02 24.08 34.05
N GLU A 269 3.29 25.35 33.79
CA GLU A 269 4.12 26.20 34.64
C GLU A 269 3.27 26.82 35.76
N PHE A 270 3.66 26.59 37.00
CA PHE A 270 3.05 27.11 38.21
C PHE A 270 4.02 28.01 38.96
N MET A 271 3.58 29.22 39.26
CA MET A 271 4.15 30.04 40.33
C MET A 271 3.61 29.49 41.65
N MET A 272 4.48 28.89 42.46
CA MET A 272 4.18 28.13 43.68
C MET A 272 2.99 28.66 44.53
N SER A 273 2.10 27.76 44.94
CA SER A 273 1.58 27.74 46.33
C SER A 273 0.91 26.39 46.67
N LYS A 274 1.49 25.67 47.64
CA LYS A 274 0.91 24.75 48.64
C LYS A 274 -0.13 23.66 48.27
N LEU A 275 -0.59 23.51 47.04
CA LEU A 275 -1.57 22.49 46.66
C LEU A 275 -0.87 21.28 46.03
N ASN A 276 -1.05 20.12 46.66
CA ASN A 276 -0.41 18.86 46.24
C ASN A 276 -1.17 18.14 45.12
N LEU A 277 -2.44 18.48 44.89
CA LEU A 277 -3.30 17.77 43.94
C LEU A 277 -3.69 18.70 42.78
N LEU A 278 -3.42 18.24 41.57
CA LEU A 278 -3.84 18.88 40.33
C LEU A 278 -4.88 17.99 39.65
N PHE A 279 -6.03 18.57 39.36
CA PHE A 279 -7.17 17.91 38.73
C PHE A 279 -7.09 18.23 37.24
N VAL A 280 -7.03 17.22 36.36
CA VAL A 280 -6.89 17.40 34.91
C VAL A 280 -7.88 16.58 34.10
N ARG A 281 -8.29 17.12 32.94
CA ARG A 281 -9.01 16.43 31.86
C ARG A 281 -8.54 16.94 30.51
N VAL A 282 -8.61 16.10 29.49
CA VAL A 282 -8.26 16.49 28.12
C VAL A 282 -9.46 16.24 27.22
N ALA A 283 -9.86 17.24 26.44
CA ALA A 283 -10.80 17.06 25.35
C ALA A 283 -10.05 16.85 24.03
N SER A 284 -10.41 15.82 23.29
CA SER A 284 -10.09 15.68 21.87
C SER A 284 -11.17 16.38 21.05
N ILE A 285 -10.80 17.22 20.09
CA ILE A 285 -11.74 18.05 19.32
C ILE A 285 -11.43 17.93 17.84
N ASN A 286 -12.46 17.90 17.00
CA ASN A 286 -12.38 18.10 15.55
C ASN A 286 -13.56 18.95 15.04
N ALA A 287 -13.71 19.09 13.72
CA ALA A 287 -14.80 19.86 13.11
C ALA A 287 -16.23 19.36 13.45
N LYS A 288 -16.42 18.11 13.87
CA LYS A 288 -17.73 17.55 14.23
C LYS A 288 -18.09 17.70 15.70
N GLY A 289 -17.10 17.79 16.58
CA GLY A 289 -17.34 17.95 18.00
C GLY A 289 -16.16 17.50 18.83
N SER A 290 -16.44 17.20 20.10
CA SER A 290 -15.42 16.87 21.08
C SER A 290 -15.81 15.68 21.95
N ILE A 291 -14.79 15.00 22.48
CA ILE A 291 -14.93 13.97 23.50
C ILE A 291 -13.95 14.25 24.65
N LEU A 292 -14.42 14.12 25.89
CA LEU A 292 -13.63 14.33 27.09
C LEU A 292 -13.00 13.02 27.58
N SER A 293 -11.76 13.11 28.06
CA SER A 293 -11.10 12.06 28.81
C SER A 293 -11.80 11.79 30.15
N ASP A 294 -11.43 10.67 30.77
CA ASP A 294 -11.71 10.49 32.19
C ASP A 294 -10.95 11.52 33.03
N PHE A 295 -11.46 11.72 34.23
CA PHE A 295 -10.87 12.61 35.19
C PHE A 295 -9.60 12.00 35.81
N HIS A 296 -8.52 12.78 35.94
CA HIS A 296 -7.26 12.32 36.52
C HIS A 296 -6.72 13.30 37.59
N ILE A 297 -6.15 12.74 38.66
CA ILE A 297 -5.56 13.48 39.78
C ILE A 297 -4.06 13.25 39.77
N ILE A 298 -3.29 14.34 39.67
CA ILE A 298 -1.83 14.30 39.76
C ILE A 298 -1.44 14.72 41.17
N ASN A 299 -0.71 13.86 41.89
CA ASN A 299 -0.19 14.17 43.21
C ASN A 299 1.30 14.53 43.15
N ARG A 300 1.61 15.78 43.51
CA ARG A 300 2.95 16.36 43.53
C ARG A 300 3.89 15.69 44.56
N SER A 301 3.37 15.13 45.66
CA SER A 301 4.20 14.62 46.75
C SER A 301 4.80 13.23 46.51
N LEU A 302 4.35 12.53 45.47
CA LEU A 302 4.73 11.13 45.19
C LEU A 302 5.68 10.98 44.00
N THR A 303 5.95 12.06 43.28
CA THR A 303 6.75 12.04 42.05
C THR A 303 8.20 12.35 42.38
N ASN A 304 9.05 11.32 42.28
CA ASN A 304 10.47 11.41 42.62
C ASN A 304 11.19 12.48 41.77
N HIS A 305 11.98 13.32 42.44
CA HIS A 305 12.85 14.32 41.82
C HIS A 305 14.09 13.64 41.23
N HIS A 306 14.00 13.16 39.99
CA HIS A 306 15.19 12.90 39.19
C HIS A 306 15.19 13.87 38.00
N LEU A 307 15.78 15.05 38.23
CA LEU A 307 16.19 15.97 37.17
C LEU A 307 17.43 15.38 36.49
N ILE A 308 17.32 14.91 35.25
CA ILE A 308 18.33 14.70 34.18
C ILE A 308 17.53 14.06 32.99
N SER A 309 17.58 14.41 31.70
CA SER A 309 18.32 15.41 30.90
C SER A 309 17.61 15.80 29.60
N THR A 310 17.94 17.00 29.14
CA THR A 310 17.65 17.51 27.80
C THR A 310 18.25 16.60 26.72
N ILE A 311 17.46 16.28 25.70
CA ILE A 311 17.98 15.66 24.48
C ILE A 311 18.68 16.75 23.67
N ASP A 312 19.95 16.55 23.37
CA ASP A 312 20.75 17.48 22.58
C ASP A 312 21.04 16.94 21.18
N LYS A 313 21.32 17.85 20.23
CA LYS A 313 21.73 17.53 18.84
C LYS A 313 20.81 16.53 18.13
N PHE A 314 19.50 16.58 18.42
CA PHE A 314 18.52 15.74 17.73
C PHE A 314 18.45 16.14 16.25
N GLN A 315 18.78 15.20 15.37
CA GLN A 315 18.86 15.41 13.93
C GLN A 315 18.40 14.17 13.19
N CYS A 316 18.07 14.35 11.92
CA CYS A 316 17.72 13.27 11.02
C CYS A 316 18.59 13.30 9.76
N SER A 317 18.86 12.14 9.21
CA SER A 317 19.53 11.98 7.92
C SER A 317 18.84 10.87 7.13
N PRO A 318 18.45 11.12 5.86
CA PRO A 318 17.99 10.06 4.98
C PRO A 318 19.18 9.16 4.62
N ASN A 319 19.05 7.85 4.81
CA ASN A 319 20.06 6.88 4.38
C ASN A 319 19.80 6.49 2.92
N ASP A 320 20.60 7.07 2.04
CA ASP A 320 20.48 7.00 0.58
C ASP A 320 20.59 5.59 -0.03
N ILE A 321 21.18 4.63 0.70
CA ILE A 321 21.52 3.31 0.15
C ILE A 321 20.43 2.27 0.42
N ASN A 322 19.80 2.31 1.61
CA ASN A 322 18.89 1.27 2.08
C ASN A 322 17.43 1.71 2.21
N GLN A 323 17.08 2.93 1.77
CA GLN A 323 15.75 3.52 1.99
C GLN A 323 15.37 3.60 3.49
N LEU A 324 16.38 3.69 4.35
CA LEU A 324 16.22 3.78 5.79
C LEU A 324 16.27 5.25 6.20
N PHE A 325 15.45 5.62 7.18
CA PHE A 325 15.51 6.91 7.84
C PHE A 325 16.35 6.76 9.11
N SER A 326 17.42 7.58 9.23
CA SER A 326 18.26 7.61 10.44
C SER A 326 17.94 8.84 11.26
N ILE A 327 17.71 8.65 12.57
CA ILE A 327 17.69 9.74 13.55
C ILE A 327 18.80 9.55 14.56
N GLN A 328 19.40 10.67 14.95
CA GLN A 328 20.55 10.71 15.85
C GLN A 328 20.34 11.78 16.91
N TRP A 329 20.77 11.49 18.14
CA TRP A 329 20.74 12.44 19.26
C TRP A 329 21.85 12.14 20.26
N THR A 330 22.08 13.09 21.17
CA THR A 330 23.01 12.94 22.29
C THR A 330 22.31 13.13 23.62
N ILE A 331 22.83 12.45 24.64
CA ILE A 331 22.40 12.60 26.03
C ILE A 331 23.63 12.54 26.95
N ASP A 332 23.55 13.12 28.14
CA ASP A 332 24.62 13.04 29.14
C ASP A 332 24.75 11.63 29.73
N TYR A 333 25.93 11.39 30.30
CA TYR A 333 26.32 10.11 30.85
C TYR A 333 25.42 9.61 32.00
N GLU A 334 25.02 10.49 32.93
CA GLU A 334 24.29 10.10 34.14
C GLU A 334 22.85 9.70 33.82
N SER A 335 22.24 10.39 32.84
CA SER A 335 20.88 10.13 32.38
C SER A 335 20.63 8.69 31.95
N ARG A 336 21.64 8.04 31.34
CA ARG A 336 21.51 6.72 30.71
C ARG A 336 20.99 5.62 31.64
N PHE A 337 21.25 5.73 32.93
CA PHE A 337 20.87 4.72 33.91
C PHE A 337 19.36 4.77 34.25
N TYR A 338 18.71 5.88 33.94
CA TYR A 338 17.30 6.12 34.26
C TYR A 338 16.37 5.91 33.07
N ILE A 339 16.90 5.82 31.86
CA ILE A 339 16.12 5.67 30.62
C ILE A 339 15.69 4.22 30.45
N ASN A 340 14.43 4.04 30.08
CA ASN A 340 13.84 2.75 29.70
C ASN A 340 13.67 2.64 28.18
N LYS A 341 13.13 3.68 27.55
CA LYS A 341 12.87 3.72 26.11
C LYS A 341 12.79 5.16 25.62
N TYR A 342 12.83 5.33 24.31
CA TYR A 342 12.46 6.58 23.65
C TYR A 342 11.12 6.42 22.93
N ILE A 343 10.40 7.52 22.78
CA ILE A 343 9.21 7.60 21.94
C ILE A 343 9.43 8.70 20.91
N LEU A 344 9.43 8.34 19.63
CA LEU A 344 9.46 9.29 18.53
C LEU A 344 8.02 9.65 18.16
N TYR A 345 7.64 10.89 18.42
CA TYR A 345 6.42 11.48 17.89
C TYR A 345 6.70 12.06 16.52
N TYR A 346 5.86 11.72 15.55
CA TYR A 346 5.98 12.24 14.19
C TYR A 346 4.63 12.54 13.58
N MET A 347 4.59 13.59 12.77
CA MET A 347 3.46 13.89 11.89
C MET A 347 3.98 14.14 10.48
N ASP A 348 3.20 13.71 9.49
CA ASP A 348 3.50 14.01 8.10
C ASP A 348 2.72 15.25 7.68
N VAL A 349 3.43 16.35 7.50
CA VAL A 349 2.88 17.67 7.14
C VAL A 349 2.48 17.73 5.66
N THR A 350 2.76 16.68 4.88
CA THR A 350 2.33 16.59 3.48
C THR A 350 1.01 15.85 3.29
N GLU A 351 0.58 15.05 4.28
CA GLU A 351 -0.75 14.47 4.28
C GLU A 351 -1.77 15.56 4.64
N ASN A 352 -2.81 15.78 3.82
CA ASN A 352 -3.96 16.64 4.16
C ASN A 352 -4.76 16.17 5.42
N ASN A 353 -4.26 15.14 6.13
CA ASN A 353 -4.65 14.78 7.48
C ASN A 353 -3.70 15.50 8.45
N ASP A 354 -3.75 16.83 8.47
CA ASP A 354 -2.83 17.77 9.14
C ASP A 354 -2.61 17.54 10.66
N ASP A 355 -3.27 16.56 11.28
CA ASP A 355 -3.46 16.57 12.73
C ASP A 355 -3.19 15.24 13.45
N LEU A 356 -2.89 14.13 12.76
CA LEU A 356 -2.63 12.84 13.44
C LEU A 356 -1.15 12.69 13.80
N ILE A 357 -0.81 13.01 15.04
CA ILE A 357 0.49 12.70 15.64
C ILE A 357 0.59 11.19 15.87
N ARG A 358 1.53 10.56 15.20
CA ARG A 358 1.85 9.14 15.36
C ARG A 358 2.99 8.98 16.37
N GLN A 359 3.06 7.82 17.02
CA GLN A 359 4.15 7.50 17.96
C GLN A 359 4.86 6.21 17.54
N LEU A 360 6.19 6.21 17.64
CA LEU A 360 7.04 5.04 17.45
C LEU A 360 7.84 4.82 18.73
N ILE A 361 7.66 3.64 19.33
CA ILE A 361 8.45 3.23 20.50
C ILE A 361 9.82 2.74 20.00
N ILE A 362 10.89 3.31 20.57
CA ILE A 362 12.27 2.97 20.28
C ILE A 362 12.90 2.37 21.54
N PRO A 363 12.96 1.03 21.64
CA PRO A 363 13.69 0.34 22.71
C PRO A 363 15.18 0.68 22.67
N ILE A 364 15.83 0.76 23.83
CA ILE A 364 17.28 1.03 23.92
C ILE A 364 18.09 -0.04 23.20
N SER A 365 17.61 -1.29 23.17
CA SER A 365 18.25 -2.41 22.47
C SER A 365 18.35 -2.23 20.95
N PHE A 366 17.62 -1.29 20.35
CA PHE A 366 17.65 -1.01 18.91
C PHE A 366 18.60 0.14 18.54
N LEU A 367 19.30 0.72 19.52
CA LEU A 367 20.17 1.87 19.30
C LEU A 367 21.61 1.44 19.07
N SER A 368 22.27 2.03 18.07
CA SER A 368 23.73 2.04 18.00
C SER A 368 24.27 3.13 18.92
N ILE A 369 25.11 2.75 19.88
CA ILE A 369 25.66 3.64 20.90
C ILE A 369 27.13 3.89 20.58
N HIS A 370 27.48 5.15 20.37
CA HIS A 370 28.86 5.59 20.18
C HIS A 370 29.24 6.56 21.29
N LYS A 371 30.34 6.27 22.00
CA LYS A 371 30.93 7.23 22.95
C LYS A 371 31.45 8.42 22.15
N HIS A 372 30.96 9.62 22.45
CA HIS A 372 31.44 10.84 21.80
C HIS A 372 32.86 11.18 22.29
N GLU A 373 33.65 11.92 21.51
CA GLU A 373 35.06 12.25 21.83
C GLU A 373 35.22 13.05 23.14
N SER A 374 34.13 13.63 23.65
CA SER A 374 34.00 14.22 24.98
C SER A 374 33.52 13.18 25.98
N TYR A 375 34.19 13.05 27.14
CA TYR A 375 33.95 11.99 28.13
C TYR A 375 32.51 11.87 28.68
N ASP A 376 31.65 12.88 28.46
CA ASP A 376 30.34 13.00 29.11
C ASP A 376 29.12 12.80 28.19
N LEU A 377 29.30 12.52 26.89
CA LEU A 377 28.19 12.44 25.93
C LEU A 377 28.15 11.11 25.16
N TYR A 378 26.96 10.51 25.06
CA TYR A 378 26.70 9.36 24.20
C TYR A 378 25.88 9.76 23.00
N LYS A 379 26.33 9.35 21.81
CA LYS A 379 25.58 9.49 20.56
C LYS A 379 24.77 8.21 20.35
N TYR A 380 23.46 8.38 20.27
CA TYR A 380 22.52 7.33 19.92
C TYR A 380 22.09 7.51 18.48
N GLU A 381 22.02 6.40 17.75
CA GLU A 381 21.51 6.36 16.39
C GLU A 381 20.45 5.26 16.25
N PHE A 382 19.34 5.62 15.61
CA PHE A 382 18.25 4.70 15.29
C PHE A 382 17.96 4.76 13.79
N ASN A 383 18.15 3.62 13.14
CA ASN A 383 17.87 3.43 11.72
C ASN A 383 16.55 2.67 11.59
N SER A 384 15.57 3.25 10.91
CA SER A 384 14.27 2.62 10.68
C SER A 384 13.75 2.89 9.28
N SER A 385 13.21 1.85 8.63
CA SER A 385 12.31 2.03 7.50
C SER A 385 11.01 2.57 8.08
N LEU A 386 10.85 3.90 8.18
CA LEU A 386 9.65 4.52 8.76
C LEU A 386 8.40 3.90 8.11
N PHE A 387 7.69 3.09 8.89
CA PHE A 387 6.75 2.10 8.39
C PHE A 387 5.54 2.75 7.70
N ASN A 388 5.24 2.28 6.50
CA ASN A 388 4.02 2.53 5.74
C ASN A 388 3.82 3.93 5.11
N LEU A 389 4.85 4.77 5.03
CA LEU A 389 4.79 5.89 4.09
C LEU A 389 4.84 5.33 2.66
N ASN A 390 3.98 5.81 1.77
CA ASN A 390 4.09 5.49 0.36
C ASN A 390 5.39 6.11 -0.15
N TYR A 391 6.48 5.34 -0.16
CA TYR A 391 7.80 5.88 -0.49
C TYR A 391 7.88 6.48 -1.91
N ASN A 392 6.84 6.37 -2.73
CA ASN A 392 6.73 7.04 -4.01
C ASN A 392 6.28 8.51 -3.93
N SER A 393 5.88 9.03 -2.76
CA SER A 393 5.47 10.41 -2.54
C SER A 393 6.50 11.23 -1.73
N TYR A 394 6.46 12.54 -1.94
CA TYR A 394 7.25 13.52 -1.18
C TYR A 394 6.63 13.69 0.21
N HIS A 395 7.42 13.51 1.27
CA HIS A 395 6.95 13.63 2.65
C HIS A 395 7.82 14.63 3.44
N ILE A 396 7.17 15.44 4.28
CA ILE A 396 7.84 16.34 5.25
C ILE A 396 7.38 15.88 6.63
N LEU A 397 8.28 15.24 7.36
CA LEU A 397 8.00 14.76 8.69
C LEU A 397 8.44 15.78 9.73
N ARG A 398 7.54 16.14 10.63
CA ARG A 398 7.85 16.94 11.82
C ARG A 398 8.03 15.99 13.00
N LEU A 399 9.20 16.00 13.63
CA LEU A 399 9.63 14.99 14.61
C LEU A 399 9.95 15.60 15.97
N ASN A 400 9.54 14.88 17.02
CA ASN A 400 9.95 15.12 18.40
C ASN A 400 10.31 13.80 19.07
N LEU A 401 11.40 13.81 19.81
CA LEU A 401 11.87 12.63 20.53
C LEU A 401 11.61 12.86 22.01
N ALA A 402 10.93 11.92 22.65
CA ALA A 402 10.71 11.88 24.09
C ALA A 402 11.53 10.77 24.76
N VAL A 403 12.03 11.06 25.96
CA VAL A 403 12.73 10.11 26.84
C VAL A 403 11.74 9.57 27.86
N ILE A 404 11.70 8.26 28.07
CA ILE A 404 10.83 7.61 29.04
C ILE A 404 11.66 6.91 30.11
N ASP A 405 11.35 7.13 31.38
CA ASP A 405 12.00 6.46 32.50
C ASP A 405 11.47 5.03 32.76
N GLN A 406 12.05 4.38 33.76
CA GLN A 406 11.61 3.04 34.22
C GLN A 406 10.17 3.00 34.73
N ASN A 407 9.62 4.13 35.20
CA ASN A 407 8.27 4.29 35.71
C ASN A 407 7.25 4.73 34.65
N GLN A 408 7.63 4.78 33.36
CA GLN A 408 6.83 5.30 32.25
C GLN A 408 6.60 6.82 32.25
N ASN A 409 7.35 7.60 33.02
CA ASN A 409 7.30 9.06 33.00
C ASN A 409 8.12 9.63 31.84
N HIS A 410 7.69 10.77 31.31
CA HIS A 410 8.38 11.48 30.23
C HIS A 410 9.53 12.35 30.79
N LEU A 411 10.77 11.89 30.77
CA LEU A 411 11.91 12.63 31.35
C LEU A 411 12.34 13.85 30.54
N SER A 412 12.11 13.87 29.24
CA SER A 412 12.41 15.02 28.37
C SER A 412 11.83 14.87 26.98
N MET A 413 11.65 15.98 26.28
CA MET A 413 11.30 15.97 24.88
C MET A 413 11.97 17.12 24.12
N THR A 414 12.41 16.85 22.90
CA THR A 414 13.02 17.87 22.04
C THR A 414 12.03 18.99 21.72
N GLN A 415 12.46 20.24 21.87
CA GLN A 415 11.72 21.44 21.45
C GLN A 415 12.69 22.49 20.89
N PRO A 416 12.43 23.13 19.73
CA PRO A 416 11.30 22.87 18.82
C PRO A 416 11.44 21.51 18.09
N ALA A 417 10.40 21.11 17.35
CA ALA A 417 10.45 19.95 16.47
C ALA A 417 11.48 20.14 15.36
N ILE A 418 12.08 19.05 14.90
CA ILE A 418 12.89 19.05 13.68
C ILE A 418 12.04 18.63 12.48
N TYR A 419 12.38 19.11 11.30
CA TYR A 419 11.71 18.75 10.05
C TYR A 419 12.63 17.91 9.19
N CYS A 420 12.10 16.81 8.67
CA CYS A 420 12.84 15.82 7.93
C CYS A 420 12.12 15.52 6.63
N THR A 421 12.81 15.74 5.51
CA THR A 421 12.26 15.46 4.19
C THR A 421 12.61 14.02 3.80
N VAL A 422 11.59 13.26 3.42
CA VAL A 422 11.73 11.90 2.92
C VAL A 422 11.22 11.89 1.48
N THR A 423 12.13 11.66 0.54
CA THR A 423 11.81 11.54 -0.88
C THR A 423 12.47 10.29 -1.43
N ARG A 424 11.75 9.52 -2.24
CA ARG A 424 12.42 8.56 -3.13
C ARG A 424 13.19 9.37 -4.15
N LYS A 425 14.50 9.43 -3.98
CA LYS A 425 15.44 9.88 -4.99
C LYS A 425 15.20 9.04 -6.27
N HIS A 426 14.73 9.72 -7.32
CA HIS A 426 14.21 9.16 -8.56
C HIS A 426 15.27 8.48 -9.45
N VAL A 427 15.01 7.22 -9.79
CA VAL A 427 15.76 6.44 -10.79
C VAL A 427 15.17 6.71 -12.18
N PRO A 428 15.98 6.93 -13.23
CA PRO A 428 15.48 6.97 -14.61
C PRO A 428 14.71 5.69 -14.94
N ASN A 429 13.44 5.85 -15.35
CA ASN A 429 12.53 4.75 -15.60
C ASN A 429 12.67 4.24 -17.04
N ASN A 430 12.26 2.99 -17.30
CA ASN A 430 12.14 2.45 -18.65
C ASN A 430 13.43 2.56 -19.50
N VAL A 431 14.61 2.32 -18.91
CA VAL A 431 15.88 2.30 -19.67
C VAL A 431 15.83 1.15 -20.67
N ARG A 432 15.94 1.49 -21.96
CA ARG A 432 15.86 0.56 -23.09
C ARG A 432 17.05 0.75 -24.00
N VAL A 433 17.52 -0.35 -24.57
CA VAL A 433 18.44 -0.35 -25.71
C VAL A 433 17.59 -0.22 -26.95
N LEU A 434 17.74 0.88 -27.68
CA LEU A 434 17.00 1.12 -28.92
C LEU A 434 17.70 0.48 -30.12
N ALA A 435 19.04 0.46 -30.11
CA ALA A 435 19.85 -0.15 -31.14
C ALA A 435 21.25 -0.49 -30.60
N THR A 436 21.84 -1.53 -31.15
CA THR A 436 23.23 -1.95 -30.95
C THR A 436 23.88 -2.11 -32.31
N ASP A 437 25.17 -1.84 -32.38
CA ASP A 437 26.03 -2.08 -33.55
C ASP A 437 27.41 -2.53 -33.02
N LYS A 438 28.36 -2.77 -33.93
CA LYS A 438 29.74 -3.14 -33.65
C LYS A 438 30.50 -2.08 -32.83
N ASP A 439 30.16 -0.81 -32.98
CA ASP A 439 30.88 0.32 -32.40
C ASP A 439 30.01 1.31 -31.61
N PHE A 440 28.68 1.10 -31.56
CA PHE A 440 27.80 1.95 -30.77
C PHE A 440 26.63 1.23 -30.10
N ILE A 441 26.12 1.86 -29.04
CA ILE A 441 24.87 1.49 -28.36
C ILE A 441 24.01 2.75 -28.24
N ARG A 442 22.75 2.67 -28.67
CA ARG A 442 21.76 3.74 -28.48
C ARG A 442 20.84 3.38 -27.32
N LEU A 443 20.80 4.25 -26.31
CA LEU A 443 19.97 4.10 -25.13
C LEU A 443 18.87 5.16 -25.11
N SER A 444 17.72 4.78 -24.56
CA SER A 444 16.65 5.71 -24.21
C SER A 444 16.07 5.36 -22.85
N TRP A 445 15.60 6.36 -22.13
CA TRP A 445 14.89 6.21 -20.87
C TRP A 445 13.74 7.19 -20.82
N THR A 446 12.87 7.05 -19.83
CA THR A 446 11.87 8.06 -19.52
C THR A 446 12.35 8.92 -18.37
N LYS A 447 12.08 10.22 -18.46
CA LYS A 447 12.28 11.14 -17.34
C LYS A 447 11.45 10.61 -16.15
N PRO A 448 12.01 10.55 -14.93
CA PRO A 448 11.24 10.10 -13.78
C PRO A 448 9.97 10.94 -13.61
N THR A 449 8.86 10.25 -13.36
CA THR A 449 7.55 10.88 -13.16
C THR A 449 7.45 11.45 -11.75
N ARG A 450 6.88 12.66 -11.65
CA ARG A 450 6.71 13.49 -10.43
C ARG A 450 8.01 13.92 -9.76
N LEU A 451 8.69 14.90 -10.35
CA LEU A 451 9.90 15.49 -9.78
C LEU A 451 9.57 16.68 -8.88
N SER A 452 10.06 16.67 -7.64
CA SER A 452 10.07 17.84 -6.75
C SER A 452 11.09 18.91 -7.17
N SER A 453 12.01 18.60 -8.07
CA SER A 453 13.05 19.51 -8.57
C SER A 453 13.39 19.21 -10.03
N PRO A 454 13.67 20.24 -10.87
CA PRO A 454 14.00 20.01 -12.27
C PRO A 454 15.28 19.19 -12.41
N ILE A 455 15.23 18.07 -13.13
CA ILE A 455 16.44 17.33 -13.54
C ILE A 455 17.20 18.21 -14.53
N TYR A 456 18.46 18.49 -14.20
CA TYR A 456 19.36 19.24 -15.07
C TYR A 456 20.01 18.36 -16.14
N GLY A 457 20.15 17.06 -15.88
CA GLY A 457 20.57 16.08 -16.87
C GLY A 457 20.91 14.71 -16.27
N TYR A 458 21.63 13.92 -17.05
CA TYR A 458 21.98 12.54 -16.78
C TYR A 458 23.47 12.31 -17.01
N THR A 459 24.07 11.50 -16.15
CA THR A 459 25.42 10.96 -16.30
C THR A 459 25.32 9.46 -16.59
N ILE A 460 26.01 9.03 -17.65
CA ILE A 460 26.10 7.65 -18.09
C ILE A 460 27.54 7.19 -17.90
N LYS A 461 27.74 6.18 -17.07
CA LYS A 461 29.03 5.52 -16.89
C LYS A 461 28.98 4.15 -17.56
N TYR A 462 29.97 3.80 -18.36
CA TYR A 462 30.01 2.49 -19.03
C TYR A 462 31.42 1.93 -19.11
N ARG A 463 31.53 0.60 -19.04
CA ARG A 463 32.80 -0.14 -19.23
C ARG A 463 32.52 -1.56 -19.71
N ALA A 464 33.50 -2.19 -20.33
CA ALA A 464 33.39 -3.62 -20.66
C ALA A 464 33.31 -4.47 -19.39
N VAL A 465 32.43 -5.46 -19.37
CA VAL A 465 32.29 -6.42 -18.28
C VAL A 465 33.62 -7.17 -18.11
N ASN A 466 34.09 -7.30 -16.86
CA ASN A 466 35.40 -7.88 -16.51
C ASN A 466 36.63 -7.09 -16.97
N SER A 467 36.47 -5.82 -17.35
CA SER A 467 37.59 -4.93 -17.64
C SER A 467 38.04 -4.17 -16.39
N ASN A 468 39.37 -4.11 -16.18
CA ASN A 468 39.99 -3.24 -15.16
C ASN A 468 40.15 -1.78 -15.63
N GLN A 469 39.61 -1.43 -16.80
CA GLN A 469 39.65 -0.06 -17.31
C GLN A 469 38.71 0.86 -16.49
N PRO A 470 39.06 2.15 -16.35
CA PRO A 470 38.20 3.13 -15.69
C PRO A 470 36.86 3.26 -16.42
N TRP A 471 35.83 3.66 -15.69
CA TRP A 471 34.52 3.93 -16.26
C TRP A 471 34.60 5.09 -17.25
N MET A 472 34.14 4.87 -18.48
CA MET A 472 33.91 5.95 -19.43
C MET A 472 32.66 6.70 -18.99
N VAL A 473 32.68 8.03 -19.05
CA VAL A 473 31.59 8.89 -18.56
C VAL A 473 31.09 9.77 -19.70
N LYS A 474 29.78 9.76 -19.97
CA LYS A 474 29.11 10.71 -20.86
C LYS A 474 27.99 11.42 -20.11
N GLN A 475 27.66 12.63 -20.53
CA GLN A 475 26.58 13.44 -19.94
C GLN A 475 25.61 13.90 -21.02
N THR A 476 24.34 14.04 -20.67
CA THR A 476 23.28 14.54 -21.57
C THR A 476 22.15 15.17 -20.77
N ASN A 477 21.49 16.18 -21.33
CA ASN A 477 20.24 16.73 -20.79
C ASN A 477 18.98 16.09 -21.43
N ARG A 478 19.17 15.22 -22.43
CA ARG A 478 18.10 14.50 -23.11
C ARG A 478 17.86 13.14 -22.46
N THR A 479 16.73 12.51 -22.79
CA THR A 479 16.38 11.15 -22.34
C THR A 479 16.83 10.06 -23.33
N GLU A 480 17.83 10.37 -24.14
CA GLU A 480 18.47 9.47 -25.10
C GLU A 480 19.96 9.81 -25.23
N ILE A 481 20.79 8.80 -25.53
CA ILE A 481 22.22 8.99 -25.81
C ILE A 481 22.79 7.91 -26.73
N PHE A 482 23.85 8.27 -27.45
CA PHE A 482 24.69 7.37 -28.23
C PHE A 482 26.04 7.16 -27.51
N LEU A 483 26.31 5.91 -27.13
CA LEU A 483 27.63 5.45 -26.71
C LEU A 483 28.35 4.99 -27.97
N SER A 484 29.52 5.55 -28.26
CA SER A 484 30.28 5.37 -29.50
C SER A 484 31.68 4.86 -29.17
N GLU A 485 32.44 4.43 -30.18
CA GLU A 485 33.81 3.91 -30.02
C GLU A 485 33.88 2.64 -29.15
N LEU A 486 32.82 1.82 -29.23
CA LEU A 486 32.76 0.54 -28.54
C LEU A 486 33.46 -0.55 -29.33
N ARG A 487 33.82 -1.63 -28.64
CA ARG A 487 34.40 -2.83 -29.25
C ARG A 487 33.28 -3.76 -29.72
N PRO A 488 33.41 -4.42 -30.89
CA PRO A 488 32.42 -5.41 -31.34
C PRO A 488 32.34 -6.61 -30.39
N ILE A 489 31.19 -7.28 -30.33
CA ILE A 489 30.96 -8.52 -29.56
C ILE A 489 31.47 -8.40 -28.10
N THR A 490 31.28 -7.22 -27.50
CA THR A 490 31.79 -6.91 -26.17
C THR A 490 30.61 -6.57 -25.27
N LYS A 491 30.50 -7.27 -24.14
CA LYS A 491 29.50 -6.98 -23.12
C LYS A 491 29.92 -5.75 -22.33
N TYR A 492 29.07 -4.75 -22.27
CA TYR A 492 29.26 -3.51 -21.50
C TYR A 492 28.30 -3.47 -20.31
N GLU A 493 28.84 -3.09 -19.15
CA GLU A 493 28.10 -2.69 -17.97
C GLU A 493 27.87 -1.18 -18.05
N ILE A 494 26.61 -0.75 -17.98
CA ILE A 494 26.20 0.64 -18.13
C ILE A 494 25.41 1.06 -16.91
N ILE A 495 25.79 2.21 -16.36
CA ILE A 495 25.22 2.85 -15.19
C ILE A 495 24.65 4.21 -15.59
N LEU A 496 23.38 4.45 -15.31
CA LEU A 496 22.69 5.72 -15.58
C LEU A 496 22.28 6.39 -14.26
N GLN A 497 22.54 7.69 -14.14
CA GLN A 497 22.24 8.51 -12.95
C GLN A 497 21.75 9.89 -13.38
N ALA A 498 20.66 10.42 -12.79
CA ALA A 498 20.27 11.82 -13.02
C ALA A 498 20.88 12.75 -11.96
N TYR A 499 20.99 14.05 -12.26
CA TYR A 499 21.50 15.05 -11.30
C TYR A 499 20.54 16.25 -11.17
N LEU A 500 20.52 16.80 -9.95
CA LEU A 500 19.55 17.81 -9.51
C LEU A 500 20.14 19.24 -9.46
N ASN A 501 21.44 19.41 -9.64
CA ASN A 501 22.13 20.70 -9.60
C ASN A 501 23.13 20.89 -10.75
N SER A 502 23.43 22.14 -11.10
CA SER A 502 24.39 22.48 -12.17
C SER A 502 25.85 22.14 -11.82
N SER A 503 26.15 21.89 -10.54
CA SER A 503 27.47 21.46 -10.06
C SER A 503 27.72 19.96 -10.18
N TYR A 504 26.73 19.18 -10.64
CA TYR A 504 26.82 17.72 -10.83
C TYR A 504 27.14 16.92 -9.55
N THR A 505 26.96 17.53 -8.39
CA THR A 505 27.30 16.95 -7.08
C THR A 505 26.12 16.27 -6.41
N ASP A 506 24.88 16.74 -6.67
CA ASP A 506 23.67 16.12 -6.16
C ASP A 506 23.10 15.12 -7.15
N SER A 507 23.24 13.85 -6.81
CA SER A 507 22.67 12.75 -7.57
C SER A 507 21.20 12.48 -7.21
N SER A 508 20.44 12.08 -8.22
CA SER A 508 19.00 11.82 -8.09
C SER A 508 18.67 10.48 -7.45
N GLY A 509 19.62 9.68 -6.95
CA GLY A 509 19.33 8.39 -6.30
C GLY A 509 20.14 7.19 -6.81
N PRO A 510 19.64 5.95 -6.57
CA PRO A 510 20.36 4.74 -6.92
C PRO A 510 20.54 4.59 -8.43
N LEU A 511 21.63 3.90 -8.79
CA LEU A 511 22.12 3.77 -10.16
C LEU A 511 21.27 2.76 -10.94
N THR A 512 20.75 3.12 -12.13
CA THR A 512 20.20 2.10 -13.03
C THR A 512 21.35 1.37 -13.69
N ARG A 513 21.48 0.06 -13.44
CA ARG A 513 22.46 -0.80 -14.09
C ARG A 513 21.80 -1.63 -15.18
N ILE A 514 22.36 -1.58 -16.38
CA ILE A 514 22.01 -2.49 -17.48
C ILE A 514 23.28 -3.09 -18.04
N GLU A 515 23.16 -4.28 -18.63
CA GLU A 515 24.23 -4.91 -19.39
C GLU A 515 23.79 -5.08 -20.84
N VAL A 516 24.66 -4.70 -21.77
CA VAL A 516 24.35 -4.68 -23.20
C VAL A 516 25.56 -5.19 -23.97
N THR A 517 25.35 -6.05 -24.96
CA THR A 517 26.43 -6.57 -25.81
C THR A 517 26.36 -5.87 -27.16
N THR A 518 27.51 -5.41 -27.67
CA THR A 518 27.64 -4.88 -29.03
C THR A 518 27.57 -5.98 -30.07
N ASP A 519 27.09 -5.67 -31.26
CA ASP A 519 26.87 -6.64 -32.32
C ASP A 519 28.15 -6.93 -33.14
N GLU A 520 28.06 -7.91 -34.05
CA GLU A 520 29.17 -8.34 -34.91
C GLU A 520 29.21 -7.56 -36.24
N THR A 521 28.08 -7.02 -36.72
CA THR A 521 27.97 -6.41 -38.05
C THR A 521 27.13 -5.13 -38.05
N GLY A 522 27.61 -4.09 -38.73
CA GLY A 522 26.87 -2.84 -38.95
C GLY A 522 25.78 -3.00 -39.98
N ASN A 523 24.59 -3.39 -39.51
CA ASN A 523 23.37 -3.44 -40.30
C ASN A 523 22.35 -2.46 -39.74
N PHE A 524 22.26 -1.29 -40.39
CA PHE A 524 21.06 -0.47 -40.35
C PHE A 524 19.89 -1.28 -40.90
N LEU A 525 18.99 -1.72 -40.04
CA LEU A 525 17.62 -2.03 -40.40
C LEU A 525 16.71 -1.12 -39.58
N PHE A 526 16.29 -0.02 -40.21
CA PHE A 526 15.14 0.75 -39.75
C PHE A 526 13.92 -0.18 -39.74
N LYS A 527 13.29 -0.35 -38.57
CA LYS A 527 11.92 -0.83 -38.44
C LYS A 527 11.16 0.10 -37.52
#